data_AF-A0A925VK84-F1
#
_entry.id   AF-A0A925VK84-F1
#
_cell.length_a   1.000
_cell.length_b   1.000
_cell.length_c   1.000
_cell.angle_alpha   90.00
_cell.angle_beta   90.00
_cell.angle_gamma   90.00
#
_symmetry.space_group_name_H-M   'P 1'
#
loop_
_entity.id
_entity.type
_entity.pdbx_description
1 polymer ?
#
loop_
_entity_poly.entity_id
_entity_poly.type
_entity_poly.pdbx_seq_one_letter_code
_entity_poly.pdbx_strand_id
1 'polypeptide(L)' 'ASKGPARDAAPATEQQLRALQKLANDKGLNFDDEVRHRHSAAPAALSSEQAAALLREWQRVARTINGRRPPEQAL' A
#
# COMPACT_ATOMS: atom_id res chain seq x y z
N ALA A 1 -20.87 19.38 16.37
CA ALA A 1 -19.54 19.24 15.74
C ALA A 1 -18.57 18.74 16.80
N SER A 2 -17.81 17.68 16.49
CA SER A 2 -16.55 17.25 17.12
C SER A 2 -16.24 15.81 16.65
N LYS A 3 -15.87 15.69 15.37
CA LYS A 3 -15.23 14.49 14.82
C LYS A 3 -13.80 14.50 15.38
N GLY A 4 -13.57 13.82 16.50
CA GLY A 4 -12.26 13.78 17.16
C GLY A 4 -11.19 13.25 16.20
N PRO A 5 -10.12 14.00 15.90
CA PRO A 5 -9.04 13.48 15.07
C PRO A 5 -8.09 12.64 15.93
N ALA A 6 -7.51 11.60 15.33
CA ALA A 6 -6.38 10.81 15.86
C ALA A 6 -6.69 9.73 16.90
N ARG A 7 -7.25 8.58 16.47
CA ARG A 7 -7.21 7.34 17.26
C ARG A 7 -6.49 6.13 16.64
N ASP A 8 -5.89 6.28 15.46
CA ASP A 8 -5.04 5.25 14.85
C ASP A 8 -3.69 5.83 14.40
N ALA A 9 -2.91 6.32 15.37
CA ALA A 9 -1.59 6.93 15.18
C ALA A 9 -0.43 5.98 15.53
N ALA A 10 -0.66 4.66 15.56
CA ALA A 10 0.43 3.72 15.76
C ALA A 10 1.33 3.72 14.51
N PRO A 11 2.66 3.77 14.65
CA PRO A 11 3.56 3.65 13.51
C PRO A 11 3.33 2.32 12.80
N ALA A 12 3.67 2.28 11.51
CA ALA A 12 3.63 1.06 10.74
C ALA A 12 4.55 0.02 11.36
N THR A 13 4.06 -1.22 11.46
CA THR A 13 4.87 -2.32 11.96
C THR A 13 5.96 -2.70 10.95
N GLU A 14 7.09 -3.24 11.42
CA GLU A 14 8.16 -3.72 10.54
C GLU A 14 7.66 -4.73 9.50
N GLN A 15 6.70 -5.58 9.88
CA GLN A 15 6.10 -6.55 8.96
C GLN A 15 5.36 -5.86 7.81
N GLN A 16 4.64 -4.77 8.10
CA GLN A 16 3.95 -3.99 7.06
C GLN A 16 4.96 -3.28 6.14
N LEU A 17 6.00 -2.67 6.70
CA LEU A 17 7.06 -2.02 5.93
C LEU A 17 7.80 -3.00 5.02
N ARG A 18 8.15 -4.20 5.53
CA ARG A 18 8.76 -5.27 4.74
C ARG A 18 7.85 -5.77 3.62
N ALA A 19 6.56 -5.91 3.89
CA ALA A 19 5.58 -6.32 2.89
C ALA A 19 5.44 -5.26 1.77
N LEU A 20 5.44 -3.98 2.15
CA LEU A 20 5.41 -2.86 1.19
C LEU A 20 6.68 -2.83 0.34
N GLN A 21 7.85 -2.95 0.96
CA GLN A 21 9.12 -3.01 0.24
C GLN A 21 9.15 -4.17 -0.77
N LYS A 22 8.69 -5.36 -0.35
CA LYS A 22 8.62 -6.53 -1.23
C LYS A 22 7.70 -6.28 -2.41
N LEU A 23 6.53 -5.69 -2.16
CA LEU A 23 5.53 -5.42 -3.19
C LEU A 23 5.93 -4.29 -4.14
N ALA A 24 6.66 -3.28 -3.65
CA ALA A 24 7.29 -2.26 -4.47
C ALA A 24 8.32 -2.90 -5.42
N ASN A 25 9.21 -3.74 -4.87
CA ASN A 25 10.23 -4.44 -5.66
C ASN A 25 9.61 -5.34 -6.74
N ASP A 26 8.56 -6.09 -6.40
CA ASP A 26 7.82 -6.94 -7.35
C ASP A 26 7.25 -6.15 -8.54
N LYS A 27 6.92 -4.88 -8.31
CA LYS A 27 6.38 -3.95 -9.32
C LYS A 27 7.44 -3.09 -10.01
N GLY A 28 8.70 -3.20 -9.61
CA GLY A 28 9.76 -2.29 -10.07
C GLY A 28 9.59 -0.84 -9.60
N LEU A 29 8.84 -0.62 -8.50
CA LEU A 29 8.65 0.69 -7.88
C LEU A 29 9.68 0.90 -6.76
N ASN A 30 10.06 2.16 -6.52
CA ASN A 30 10.85 2.52 -5.35
C ASN A 30 9.92 2.88 -4.19
N PHE A 31 9.91 2.06 -3.13
CA PHE A 31 9.05 2.25 -1.97
C PHE A 31 9.24 3.61 -1.30
N ASP A 32 10.49 4.06 -1.11
CA ASP A 32 10.79 5.32 -0.44
C ASP A 32 10.26 6.52 -1.26
N ASP A 33 10.49 6.48 -2.58
CA ASP A 33 10.04 7.51 -3.51
C ASP A 33 8.50 7.57 -3.57
N GLU A 34 7.82 6.42 -3.64
CA GLU A 34 6.36 6.36 -3.66
C GLU A 34 5.74 6.88 -2.35
N VAL A 35 6.33 6.55 -1.20
CA VAL A 35 5.84 7.06 0.09
C VAL A 35 6.07 8.57 0.19
N ARG A 36 7.25 9.04 -0.23
CA ARG A 36 7.56 10.48 -0.24
C ARG A 36 6.65 11.24 -1.20
N HIS A 37 6.39 10.71 -2.38
CA HIS A 37 5.55 11.34 -3.39
C HIS A 37 4.07 11.40 -2.94
N ARG A 38 3.54 10.32 -2.35
CA ARG A 38 2.12 10.23 -1.97
C ARG A 38 1.80 10.84 -0.61
N HIS A 39 2.70 10.69 0.35
CA HIS A 39 2.46 11.06 1.75
C HIS A 39 3.35 12.20 2.22
N SER A 40 4.30 12.69 1.41
CA SER A 40 5.31 13.68 1.83
C SER A 40 6.01 13.29 3.13
N ALA A 41 6.18 11.97 3.34
CA ALA A 41 6.69 11.38 4.56
C ALA A 41 7.80 10.37 4.24
N ALA A 42 8.61 10.04 5.24
CA ALA A 42 9.52 8.91 5.17
C ALA A 42 8.75 7.59 5.42
N PRO A 43 9.21 6.45 4.88
CA PRO A 43 8.60 5.14 5.16
C PRO A 43 8.44 4.82 6.65
N ALA A 44 9.42 5.21 7.47
CA ALA A 44 9.38 5.01 8.91
C ALA A 44 8.32 5.87 9.63
N ALA A 45 7.82 6.92 8.99
CA ALA A 45 6.79 7.81 9.52
C ALA A 45 5.37 7.41 9.10
N LEU A 46 5.22 6.33 8.31
CA LEU A 46 3.91 5.79 7.98
C LEU A 46 3.19 5.32 9.24
N SER A 47 1.90 5.65 9.35
CA SER A 47 1.00 4.99 10.30
C SER A 47 0.68 3.57 9.83
N SER A 48 0.38 2.68 10.77
CA SER A 48 -0.15 1.34 10.52
C SER A 48 -1.38 1.37 9.59
N GLU A 49 -2.23 2.39 9.69
CA GLU A 49 -3.40 2.55 8.82
C GLU A 49 -2.99 2.91 7.38
N GLN A 50 -2.05 3.84 7.23
CA GLN A 50 -1.53 4.24 5.93
C GLN A 50 -0.81 3.08 5.24
N ALA A 51 0.02 2.33 5.97
CA ALA A 51 0.70 1.16 5.45
C ALA A 51 -0.28 0.06 5.02
N ALA A 52 -1.34 -0.19 5.81
CA ALA A 52 -2.38 -1.14 5.45
C ALA A 52 -3.18 -0.71 4.21
N ALA A 53 -3.48 0.57 4.07
CA ALA A 53 -4.14 1.12 2.89
C ALA A 53 -3.28 0.94 1.63
N LEU A 54 -1.99 1.27 1.71
CA LEU A 54 -1.04 1.16 0.61
C LEU A 54 -0.84 -0.30 0.17
N LEU A 55 -0.75 -1.22 1.14
CA LEU A 55 -0.68 -2.67 0.87
C LEU A 55 -1.89 -3.15 0.08
N ARG A 56 -3.11 -2.77 0.51
CA ARG A 56 -4.35 -3.19 -0.15
C ARG A 56 -4.42 -2.66 -1.59
N GLU A 57 -4.05 -1.40 -1.80
CA GLU A 57 -4.05 -0.79 -3.12
C GLU A 57 -3.10 -1.50 -4.07
N TRP A 58 -1.84 -1.68 -3.66
CA TRP A 58 -0.82 -2.31 -4.48
C TRP A 58 -1.11 -3.79 -4.75
N GLN A 59 -1.70 -4.49 -3.77
CA GLN A 59 -2.19 -5.86 -3.96
C GLN A 59 -3.36 -5.93 -4.95
N ARG A 60 -4.30 -4.98 -4.89
CA ARG A 60 -5.42 -4.91 -5.85
C ARG A 60 -4.90 -4.72 -7.27
N VAL A 61 -3.96 -3.80 -7.46
CA VAL A 61 -3.30 -3.57 -8.75
C VAL A 61 -2.54 -4.83 -9.22
N ALA A 62 -1.88 -5.55 -8.30
CA ALA A 62 -1.19 -6.80 -8.63
C ALA A 62 -2.16 -7.88 -9.16
N ARG A 63 -3.34 -8.03 -8.54
CA ARG A 63 -4.36 -8.96 -9.02
C ARG A 63 -4.92 -8.58 -10.39
N THR A 64 -5.03 -7.30 -10.72
CA THR A 64 -5.48 -6.90 -12.06
C THR A 64 -4.44 -7.13 -13.15
N ILE A 65 -3.14 -7.09 -12.82
CA ILE A 65 -2.06 -7.35 -13.79
C ILE A 65 -1.87 -8.86 -13.96
N ASN A 66 -1.89 -9.63 -12.86
CA ASN A 66 -1.71 -11.09 -12.89
C ASN A 66 -3.00 -11.87 -13.18
N GLY A 67 -4.16 -11.20 -13.07
CA GLY A 67 -5.49 -11.77 -13.27
C GLY A 67 -6.11 -11.49 -14.64
N ARG A 68 -5.33 -11.02 -15.64
CA ARG A 68 -5.80 -11.00 -17.04
C ARG A 68 -5.79 -12.41 -17.65
N ARG A 69 -6.69 -13.25 -17.15
CA ARG A 69 -7.69 -13.85 -18.04
C ARG A 69 -9.05 -13.37 -17.52
N PRO A 70 -9.70 -12.40 -18.17
CA PRO A 70 -11.16 -12.40 -18.09
C PRO A 70 -11.61 -13.78 -18.58
N PRO A 71 -12.58 -14.46 -17.93
CA PRO A 71 -13.40 -15.42 -18.65
C PRO A 71 -14.19 -14.60 -19.67
N GLU A 72 -13.52 -14.28 -20.78
CA GLU A 72 -14.17 -14.01 -22.04
C GLU A 72 -15.10 -15.20 -22.28
N GLN A 73 -16.38 -14.93 -22.11
CA GLN A 73 -17.50 -15.54 -22.81
C GLN A 73 -17.10 -16.76 -23.65
N ALA A 74 -17.06 -17.92 -23.01
CA ALA A 74 -17.16 -19.18 -23.72
C ALA A 74 -18.61 -19.29 -24.18
N LEU A 75 -18.77 -19.27 -25.51
CA LEU A 75 -19.96 -19.52 -26.32
C LEU A 75 -20.95 -20.52 -25.72
#